data_AF-A0A4Y2K3Y2-F1
#
_entry.id   AF-A0A4Y2K3Y2-F1
#
_cell.length_a   1.000
_cell.length_b   1.000
_cell.length_c   1.000
_cell.angle_alpha   90.00
_cell.angle_beta   90.00
_cell.angle_gamma   90.00
#
_symmetry.space_group_name_H-M   'P 1'
#
loop_
_entity.id
_entity.type
_entity.pdbx_description
1 polymer ?
#
loop_
_entity_poly.entity_id
_entity_poly.type
_entity_poly.pdbx_seq_one_letter_code
_entity_poly.pdbx_strand_id
1 'polypeptide(L)'
;MILHSDQGTNLNSALFIELCNLLGIPKTRMTALHSESDGMVERFYRTILNHLFLFVSNNKTDWDTHFPLFLLAYRSADHEATGFTPADMLFRRTLLLPCDILFGRPSDTPSSPNEYLNNLETRLESVHAFAKERIKLASE
;
A
#
# COMPACT_ATOMS: atom_id res chain seq x y z
N MET A 1 -3.27 12.23 9.78
CA MET A 1 -3.67 10.86 9.41
C MET A 1 -5.14 10.70 9.77
N ILE A 2 -5.99 10.23 8.87
CA ILE A 2 -7.43 10.00 9.12
C ILE A 2 -7.68 8.50 8.94
N LEU A 3 -8.52 7.92 9.79
CA LEU A 3 -8.96 6.54 9.63
C LEU A 3 -10.36 6.52 9.01
N HIS A 4 -10.49 5.93 7.82
CA HIS A 4 -11.77 5.64 7.20
C HIS A 4 -12.07 4.15 7.34
N SER A 5 -13.31 3.78 7.66
CA SER A 5 -13.72 2.39 7.76
C SER A 5 -15.17 2.16 7.34
N ASP A 6 -15.52 0.90 7.18
CA ASP A 6 -16.91 0.46 7.13
C ASP A 6 -17.66 0.67 8.46
N GLN A 7 -18.91 0.21 8.49
CA GLN A 7 -19.79 0.27 9.66
C GLN A 7 -19.63 -0.94 10.59
N GLY A 8 -18.54 -1.70 10.49
CA GLY A 8 -18.28 -2.86 11.34
C GLY A 8 -18.36 -2.51 12.82
N THR A 9 -19.10 -3.32 13.59
CA THR A 9 -19.37 -3.07 15.01
C THR A 9 -18.08 -2.97 15.84
N ASN A 10 -17.07 -3.78 15.52
CA ASN A 10 -15.76 -3.73 16.17
C ASN A 10 -15.07 -2.37 16.00
N LEU A 11 -15.18 -1.77 14.81
CA LEU A 11 -14.56 -0.49 14.45
C LEU A 11 -15.38 0.72 14.92
N ASN A 12 -16.62 0.50 15.36
CA ASN A 12 -17.50 1.50 15.95
C ASN A 12 -17.69 1.33 17.47
N SER A 13 -16.97 0.38 18.08
CA SER A 13 -17.01 0.16 19.52
C SER A 13 -16.47 1.38 20.27
N ALA A 14 -16.99 1.61 21.49
CA ALA A 14 -16.51 2.68 22.35
C ALA A 14 -14.99 2.59 22.58
N LEU A 15 -14.47 1.36 22.78
CA LEU A 15 -13.04 1.11 22.94
C LEU A 15 -12.22 1.58 21.74
N PHE A 16 -12.67 1.27 20.51
CA PHE A 16 -11.95 1.65 19.31
C PHE A 16 -12.00 3.16 19.07
N ILE A 17 -13.13 3.80 19.37
CA ILE A 17 -13.28 5.27 19.28
C ILE A 17 -12.34 5.96 20.28
N GLU A 18 -12.28 5.50 21.53
CA GLU A 18 -11.36 6.07 22.53
C GLU A 18 -9.90 5.85 22.17
N LEU A 19 -9.55 4.70 21.59
CA LEU A 19 -8.21 4.48 21.06
C LEU A 19 -7.85 5.49 19.96
N CYS A 20 -8.76 5.76 19.03
CA CYS A 20 -8.55 6.78 18.00
C CYS A 20 -8.39 8.19 18.61
N ASN A 21 -9.20 8.54 19.62
CA ASN A 21 -9.10 9.83 20.31
C ASN A 21 -7.75 9.98 21.00
N LEU A 22 -7.29 8.96 21.72
CA LEU A 22 -5.99 8.95 22.41
C LEU A 22 -4.82 9.14 21.45
N LEU A 23 -4.91 8.53 20.26
CA LEU A 23 -3.90 8.65 19.22
C LEU A 23 -4.05 9.91 18.36
N GLY A 24 -5.07 10.75 18.61
CA GLY A 24 -5.35 11.94 17.81
C GLY A 24 -5.73 11.64 16.36
N ILE A 25 -6.33 10.47 16.10
CA ILE A 25 -6.71 10.01 14.76
C ILE A 25 -8.19 10.34 14.54
N PRO A 26 -8.54 11.29 13.65
CA PRO A 26 -9.93 11.50 13.27
C PRO A 26 -10.47 10.26 12.57
N LYS A 27 -11.57 9.72 13.10
CA LYS A 27 -12.27 8.57 12.51
C LYS A 27 -13.44 9.04 11.65
N THR A 28 -13.52 8.50 10.44
CA THR A 28 -14.63 8.66 9.49
C THR A 28 -15.21 7.29 9.15
N ARG A 29 -16.41 7.25 8.56
CA ARG A 29 -17.12 6.01 8.24
C ARG A 29 -17.89 6.11 6.92
N MET A 30 -18.05 4.99 6.23
CA MET A 30 -18.91 4.92 5.03
C MET A 30 -20.36 5.31 5.37
N THR A 31 -21.02 6.08 4.52
CA THR A 31 -22.47 6.29 4.60
C THR A 31 -23.19 5.08 3.99
N ALA A 32 -24.36 4.72 4.53
CA ALA A 32 -25.09 3.50 4.17
C ALA A 32 -25.50 3.39 2.68
N LEU A 33 -25.28 4.44 1.88
CA LEU A 33 -25.66 4.55 0.47
C LEU A 33 -24.49 4.81 -0.48
N HIS A 34 -23.22 4.83 -0.03
CA HIS A 34 -22.04 5.06 -0.89
C HIS A 34 -20.92 4.05 -0.61
N SER A 35 -21.12 2.80 -1.02
CA SER A 35 -20.08 1.74 -0.98
C SER A 35 -18.86 2.05 -1.86
N GLU A 36 -18.97 2.99 -2.80
CA GLU A 36 -17.85 3.39 -3.68
C GLU A 36 -16.70 4.10 -2.93
N SER A 37 -16.93 4.53 -1.68
CA SER A 37 -15.92 5.24 -0.89
C SER A 37 -14.76 4.35 -0.39
N ASP A 38 -14.86 3.02 -0.53
CA ASP A 38 -13.81 2.07 -0.12
C ASP A 38 -13.25 1.22 -1.27
N GLY A 39 -13.46 1.62 -2.53
CA GLY A 39 -13.09 0.82 -3.70
C GLY A 39 -11.61 0.44 -3.78
N MET A 40 -10.70 1.22 -3.19
CA MET A 40 -9.28 0.89 -3.13
C MET A 40 -8.98 -0.26 -2.17
N VAL A 41 -9.64 -0.28 -1.01
CA VAL A 41 -9.48 -1.36 -0.03
C VAL A 41 -10.14 -2.63 -0.54
N GLU A 42 -11.31 -2.55 -1.17
CA GLU A 42 -11.97 -3.70 -1.81
C GLU A 42 -11.12 -4.31 -2.93
N ARG A 43 -10.54 -3.48 -3.81
CA ARG A 43 -9.60 -3.93 -4.85
C ARG A 43 -8.40 -4.62 -4.23
N PHE A 44 -7.85 -4.06 -3.15
CA PHE A 44 -6.73 -4.67 -2.44
C PHE A 44 -7.10 -6.02 -1.81
N TYR A 45 -8.24 -6.12 -1.13
CA TYR A 45 -8.75 -7.37 -0.60
C TYR A 45 -8.94 -8.43 -1.68
N ARG A 46 -9.49 -8.05 -2.83
CA ARG A 46 -9.62 -8.96 -3.98
C ARG A 46 -8.26 -9.46 -4.47
N THR A 47 -7.26 -8.59 -4.54
CA THR A 47 -5.89 -8.98 -4.93
C THR A 47 -5.28 -9.97 -3.92
N ILE A 48 -5.45 -9.74 -2.62
CA ILE A 48 -5.03 -10.68 -1.58
C ILE A 48 -5.71 -12.04 -1.78
N LEU A 49 -7.04 -12.05 -1.91
CA LEU A 49 -7.82 -13.28 -2.01
C LEU A 49 -7.44 -14.07 -3.27
N ASN A 50 -7.24 -13.38 -4.40
CA ASN A 50 -6.79 -14.02 -5.64
C ASN A 50 -5.41 -14.68 -5.45
N HIS A 51 -4.47 -14.00 -4.79
CA HIS A 51 -3.17 -14.59 -4.52
C HIS A 51 -3.29 -15.81 -3.59
N LEU A 52 -4.00 -15.67 -2.47
CA LEU A 52 -4.18 -16.79 -1.55
C LEU A 52 -4.88 -17.97 -2.23
N PHE A 53 -5.87 -17.73 -3.09
CA PHE A 53 -6.54 -18.80 -3.83
C PHE A 53 -5.60 -19.57 -4.76
N LEU A 54 -4.60 -18.91 -5.34
CA LEU A 54 -3.65 -19.51 -6.29
C LEU A 54 -2.50 -20.25 -5.61
N PHE A 55 -2.01 -19.75 -4.47
CA PHE A 55 -0.76 -20.22 -3.87
C PHE A 55 -0.95 -21.07 -2.62
N VAL A 56 -2.09 -20.94 -1.93
CA VAL A 56 -2.39 -21.73 -0.74
C VAL A 56 -2.76 -23.14 -1.16
N SER A 57 -2.26 -24.12 -0.41
CA SER A 57 -2.56 -25.53 -0.65
C SER A 57 -4.05 -25.85 -0.51
N ASN A 58 -4.50 -26.97 -1.09
CA ASN A 58 -5.92 -27.36 -1.12
C ASN A 58 -6.57 -27.48 0.27
N ASN A 59 -5.79 -27.78 1.32
CA ASN A 59 -6.29 -27.90 2.69
C ASN A 59 -6.36 -26.53 3.42
N LYS A 60 -5.89 -25.45 2.78
CA LYS A 60 -5.89 -24.06 3.26
C LYS A 60 -5.15 -23.80 4.57
N THR A 61 -4.22 -24.68 4.96
CA THR A 61 -3.53 -24.55 6.26
C THR A 61 -2.30 -23.66 6.23
N ASP A 62 -1.76 -23.34 5.06
CA ASP A 62 -0.48 -22.65 4.88
C ASP A 62 -0.62 -21.17 4.45
N TRP A 63 -1.84 -20.61 4.49
CA TRP A 63 -2.13 -19.24 4.02
C TRP A 63 -1.30 -18.16 4.74
N ASP A 64 -1.01 -18.37 6.02
CA ASP A 64 -0.22 -17.50 6.86
C ASP A 64 1.25 -17.45 6.43
N THR A 65 1.77 -18.54 5.86
CA THR A 65 3.14 -18.60 5.31
C THR A 65 3.27 -17.86 3.98
N HIS A 66 2.21 -17.85 3.16
CA HIS A 66 2.19 -17.15 1.88
C HIS A 66 1.92 -15.65 2.01
N PHE A 67 1.22 -15.23 3.07
CA PHE A 67 0.81 -13.84 3.23
C PHE A 67 1.98 -12.84 3.30
N PRO A 68 3.09 -13.09 4.03
CA PRO A 68 4.27 -12.22 3.98
C PRO A 68 4.91 -12.13 2.60
N LEU A 69 4.95 -13.23 1.84
CA LEU A 69 5.51 -13.28 0.48
C LEU A 69 4.66 -12.44 -0.48
N PHE A 70 3.33 -12.57 -0.39
CA PHE A 70 2.39 -11.72 -1.11
C PHE A 70 2.63 -10.24 -0.81
N LEU A 71 2.72 -9.88 0.47
CA LEU A 71 2.91 -8.49 0.87
C LEU A 71 4.23 -7.90 0.37
N LEU A 72 5.30 -8.70 0.30
CA LEU A 72 6.56 -8.28 -0.32
C LEU A 72 6.33 -8.01 -1.82
N ALA A 73 5.78 -8.98 -2.54
CA ALA A 73 5.52 -8.88 -3.97
C ALA A 73 4.61 -7.69 -4.32
N TYR A 74 3.53 -7.50 -3.56
CA TYR A 74 2.60 -6.38 -3.75
C TYR A 74 3.28 -5.02 -3.51
N ARG A 75 4.15 -4.91 -2.50
CA ARG A 75 4.85 -3.65 -2.20
C ARG A 75 5.96 -3.32 -3.20
N SER A 76 6.50 -4.31 -3.90
CA SER A 76 7.57 -4.14 -4.89
C SER A 76 7.09 -4.12 -6.35
N ALA A 77 5.81 -4.39 -6.61
CA ALA A 77 5.23 -4.33 -7.95
C ALA A 77 4.56 -2.97 -8.20
N ASP A 78 4.63 -2.49 -9.43
CA ASP A 78 3.96 -1.24 -9.81
C ASP A 78 2.45 -1.39 -9.68
N HIS A 79 1.85 -0.44 -8.97
CA HIS A 79 0.41 -0.42 -8.78
C HIS A 79 -0.27 0.25 -9.97
N GLU A 80 -1.20 -0.43 -10.63
CA GLU A 80 -1.84 0.02 -11.89
C GLU A 80 -2.39 1.46 -11.82
N ALA A 81 -3.05 1.82 -10.70
CA ALA A 81 -3.64 3.13 -10.50
C ALA A 81 -2.62 4.28 -10.36
N THR A 82 -1.42 4.01 -9.81
CA THR A 82 -0.43 5.05 -9.51
C THR A 82 0.77 5.01 -10.44
N GLY A 83 1.03 3.88 -11.09
CA GLY A 83 2.22 3.65 -11.93
C GLY A 83 3.52 3.50 -11.13
N PHE A 84 3.45 3.36 -9.81
CA PHE A 84 4.60 3.21 -8.93
C PHE A 84 4.38 2.09 -7.92
N THR A 85 5.46 1.52 -7.41
CA THR A 85 5.38 0.55 -6.33
C THR A 85 4.90 1.19 -5.02
N PRO A 86 4.09 0.49 -4.20
CA PRO A 86 3.70 1.01 -2.89
C PRO A 86 4.88 1.32 -1.97
N ALA A 87 5.97 0.54 -2.04
CA ALA A 87 7.19 0.81 -1.28
C ALA A 87 7.89 2.10 -1.70
N ASP A 88 7.95 2.40 -3.00
CA ASP A 88 8.49 3.67 -3.47
C ASP A 88 7.62 4.84 -3.02
N MET A 89 6.29 4.70 -3.09
CA MET A 89 5.35 5.73 -2.64
C MET A 89 5.43 6.03 -1.14
N LEU A 90 5.77 5.04 -0.30
CA LEU A 90 5.81 5.19 1.15
C LEU A 90 7.22 5.48 1.69
N PHE A 91 8.23 4.74 1.21
CA PHE A 91 9.59 4.76 1.76
C PHE A 91 10.61 5.39 0.82
N ARG A 92 10.26 5.68 -0.45
CA ARG A 92 11.18 6.15 -1.50
C ARG A 92 12.40 5.25 -1.67
N ARG A 93 12.20 3.97 -1.40
CA ARG A 93 13.20 2.92 -1.55
C ARG A 93 12.56 1.76 -2.24
N THR A 94 13.20 1.33 -3.31
CA THR A 94 12.88 0.05 -3.91
C THR A 94 13.36 -1.04 -2.96
N LEU A 95 12.47 -1.96 -2.62
CA LEU A 95 12.79 -3.09 -1.76
C LEU A 95 13.88 -3.95 -2.40
N LEU A 96 14.74 -4.53 -1.56
CA LEU A 96 15.67 -5.56 -1.99
C LEU A 96 14.93 -6.89 -2.10
N LEU A 97 14.88 -7.44 -3.31
CA LEU A 97 14.22 -8.69 -3.61
C LEU A 97 15.23 -9.85 -3.68
N PRO A 98 14.80 -11.11 -3.50
CA PRO A 98 15.67 -12.27 -3.68
C PRO A 98 16.37 -12.29 -5.05
N CYS A 99 15.71 -11.81 -6.11
CA CYS A 99 16.32 -11.70 -7.44
C CYS A 99 17.46 -10.68 -7.48
N ASP A 100 17.38 -9.58 -6.73
CA ASP A 100 18.46 -8.58 -6.67
C ASP A 100 19.71 -9.16 -6.01
N ILE A 101 19.53 -10.07 -5.05
CA ILE A 101 20.63 -10.78 -4.38
C ILE A 101 21.27 -11.80 -5.33
N LEU A 102 20.45 -12.54 -6.08
CA LEU A 102 20.91 -13.61 -6.98
C LEU A 102 21.56 -13.09 -8.26
N PHE A 103 21.01 -12.01 -8.84
CA PHE A 103 21.42 -11.49 -10.15
C PHE A 103 22.17 -10.15 -10.07
N GLY A 104 22.21 -9.53 -8.89
CA GLY A 104 22.74 -8.19 -8.71
C GLY A 104 21.77 -7.11 -9.19
N ARG A 105 22.03 -5.87 -8.78
CA ARG A 105 21.23 -4.69 -9.15
C ARG A 105 22.11 -3.68 -9.89
N PRO A 106 21.60 -3.01 -10.94
CA PRO A 106 22.33 -1.89 -11.54
C PRO A 106 22.66 -0.83 -10.48
N SER A 107 23.90 -0.32 -10.50
CA SER A 107 24.39 0.61 -9.50
C SER A 107 23.84 2.01 -9.74
N ASP A 108 22.82 2.40 -8.98
CA ASP A 108 22.35 3.79 -8.87
C ASP A 108 22.99 4.48 -7.66
N THR A 109 24.31 4.33 -7.48
CA THR A 109 25.01 5.00 -6.38
C THR A 109 25.11 6.50 -6.67
N PRO A 110 24.49 7.36 -5.86
CA PRO A 110 24.65 8.81 -6.00
C PRO A 110 26.10 9.20 -5.72
N SER A 111 26.62 10.18 -6.45
CA SER A 111 28.03 10.60 -6.34
C SER A 111 28.32 11.31 -5.02
N SER A 112 27.27 11.80 -4.32
CA SER A 112 27.40 12.40 -2.99
C SER A 112 26.13 12.25 -2.13
N PRO A 113 26.23 12.36 -0.79
CA PRO A 113 25.06 12.40 0.10
C PRO A 113 24.06 13.52 -0.21
N ASN A 114 24.53 14.70 -0.63
CA ASN A 114 23.66 15.81 -0.99
C ASN A 114 22.90 15.56 -2.29
N GLU A 115 23.56 14.93 -3.27
CA GLU A 115 22.89 14.47 -4.49
C GLU A 115 21.81 13.44 -4.20
N TYR A 116 22.08 12.50 -3.28
CA TYR A 116 21.06 11.55 -2.80
C TYR A 116 19.85 12.26 -2.19
N LEU A 117 20.07 13.22 -1.29
CA LEU A 117 19.00 13.95 -0.61
C LEU A 117 18.16 14.76 -1.62
N ASN A 118 18.81 15.50 -2.52
CA ASN A 118 18.12 16.29 -3.55
C ASN A 118 17.32 15.39 -4.51
N ASN A 119 17.90 14.26 -4.92
CA ASN A 119 17.23 13.28 -5.76
C ASN A 119 16.01 12.67 -5.03
N LEU A 120 16.15 12.37 -3.75
CA LEU A 120 15.08 11.82 -2.92
C LEU A 120 13.92 12.79 -2.75
N GLU A 121 14.20 14.07 -2.50
CA GLU A 121 13.19 15.13 -2.39
C GLU A 121 12.47 15.36 -3.72
N THR A 122 13.22 15.50 -4.82
CA THR A 122 12.65 15.70 -6.17
C THR A 122 11.80 14.51 -6.61
N ARG A 123 12.26 13.27 -6.34
CA ARG A 123 11.48 12.05 -6.56
C ARG A 123 10.26 11.98 -5.63
N LEU A 124 10.32 12.61 -4.45
CA LEU A 124 9.20 12.65 -3.53
C LEU A 124 8.04 13.48 -4.05
N GLU A 125 8.34 14.66 -4.54
CA GLU A 125 7.34 15.55 -5.12
C GLU A 125 6.76 14.96 -6.41
N SER A 126 7.61 14.44 -7.30
CA SER A 126 7.18 13.94 -8.61
C SER A 126 6.28 12.70 -8.52
N VAL A 127 6.66 11.71 -7.70
CA VAL A 127 5.85 10.48 -7.50
C VAL A 127 4.48 10.81 -6.92
N HIS A 128 4.40 11.71 -5.94
CA HIS A 128 3.12 12.10 -5.36
C HIS A 128 2.27 12.94 -6.31
N ALA A 129 2.89 13.87 -7.07
CA ALA A 129 2.19 14.68 -8.06
C ALA A 129 1.57 13.79 -9.14
N PHE A 130 2.37 12.89 -9.73
CA PHE A 130 1.93 11.98 -10.78
C PHE A 130 0.87 10.99 -10.30
N ALA A 131 1.05 10.40 -9.11
CA ALA A 131 0.04 9.49 -8.56
C ALA A 131 -1.30 10.20 -8.31
N LYS A 132 -1.29 11.44 -7.83
CA LYS A 132 -2.52 12.24 -7.65
C LYS A 132 -3.21 12.53 -8.98
N GLU A 133 -2.46 12.84 -10.02
CA GLU A 133 -3.00 13.08 -11.36
C GLU A 133 -3.66 11.82 -11.92
N ARG A 134 -2.98 10.67 -11.84
CA ARG A 134 -3.54 9.40 -12.31
C ARG A 134 -4.77 8.95 -11.53
N ILE A 135 -4.81 9.15 -10.22
CA ILE A 135 -5.98 8.82 -9.40
C ILE A 135 -7.19 9.67 -9.83
N LYS A 136 -6.98 10.97 -10.13
CA LYS A 136 -8.05 11.83 -10.66
C LYS A 136 -8.57 11.34 -12.01
N LEU A 137 -7.68 11.04 -12.94
CA LEU A 137 -8.05 10.52 -14.26
C LEU A 137 -8.78 9.16 -14.19
N ALA A 138 -8.43 8.31 -13.22
CA ALA A 138 -9.09 7.02 -13.03
C ALA A 138 -10.44 7.12 -12.28
N SER A 139 -10.79 8.30 -11.77
CA SER A 139 -12.07 8.60 -11.11
C SER A 139 -13.07 9.35 -11.99
N GLU A 140 -12.66 9.73 -13.20
CA GLU A 140 -13.51 10.27 -14.28
C GLU A 140 -13.97 9.17 -15.23
#